data_AF-A0A8T7BLE8-F1
#
_entry.id   AF-A0A8T7BLE8-F1
#
_cell.length_a   1.000
_cell.length_b   1.000
_cell.length_c   1.000
_cell.angle_alpha   90.00
_cell.angle_beta   90.00
_cell.angle_gamma   90.00
#
_symmetry.space_group_name_H-M   'P 1'
#
loop_
_entity.id
_entity.type
_entity.pdbx_description
1 polymer ?
#
loop_
_entity_poly.entity_id
_entity_poly.type
_entity_poly.pdbx_seq_one_letter_code
_entity_poly.pdbx_strand_id
1 'polypeptide(L)' 'MQSTILILGLTWLGLSLLLFLLQSSYIYYPVKEMVTTPALIDLEFEEVQLNPAASDTIFGWYVPHLSTRAT' A
#
# COMPACT_ATOMS: atom_id res chain seq x y z
N MET A 1 -17.19 38.39 -10.29
CA MET A 1 -15.78 37.95 -10.21
C MET A 1 -15.35 37.61 -8.78
N GLN A 2 -15.66 38.45 -7.78
CA GLN A 2 -15.29 38.18 -6.37
C GLN A 2 -15.91 36.89 -5.80
N SER A 3 -17.21 36.66 -6.02
CA SER A 3 -17.89 35.44 -5.56
C SER A 3 -17.35 34.17 -6.20
N THR A 4 -16.91 34.25 -7.47
CA THR A 4 -16.37 33.11 -8.22
C THR A 4 -15.03 32.64 -7.63
N ILE A 5 -14.15 33.58 -7.28
CA ILE A 5 -12.85 33.28 -6.66
C ILE A 5 -13.04 32.67 -5.26
N LEU A 6 -13.99 33.21 -4.49
CA LEU A 6 -14.33 32.68 -3.16
C LEU A 6 -14.84 31.25 -3.21
N ILE A 7 -15.75 30.95 -4.14
CA ILE A 7 -16.28 29.61 -4.33
C ILE A 7 -15.14 28.66 -4.72
N LEU A 8 -14.28 29.06 -5.67
CA LEU A 8 -13.16 28.24 -6.11
C LEU A 8 -12.20 27.91 -4.96
N GLY A 9 -11.85 28.91 -4.15
CA GLY A 9 -10.97 28.74 -2.99
C GLY A 9 -11.56 27.83 -1.92
N LEU A 10 -12.86 27.99 -1.62
CA LEU A 10 -13.57 27.12 -0.67
C LEU A 10 -13.66 25.68 -1.16
N THR A 11 -13.97 25.47 -2.45
CA THR A 11 -14.01 24.13 -3.03
C THR A 11 -12.63 23.47 -2.98
N TRP A 12 -11.57 24.18 -3.33
CA TRP A 12 -10.20 23.66 -3.26
C TRP A 12 -9.83 23.25 -1.84
N LEU A 13 -10.05 24.14 -0.86
CA LEU A 13 -9.73 23.86 0.56
C LEU A 13 -10.55 22.70 1.10
N GLY A 14 -11.85 22.66 0.80
CA GLY A 14 -12.73 21.57 1.21
C GLY A 14 -12.29 20.23 0.64
N LEU A 15 -11.95 20.18 -0.66
CA LEU A 15 -11.48 18.95 -1.31
C LEU A 15 -10.13 18.50 -0.72
N SER A 16 -9.22 19.45 -0.48
CA SER A 16 -7.90 19.18 0.09
C SER A 16 -8.01 18.63 1.52
N LEU A 17 -8.87 19.21 2.35
CA LEU A 17 -9.13 18.74 3.70
C LEU A 17 -9.78 17.35 3.69
N LEU A 18 -10.73 17.11 2.78
CA LEU A 18 -11.34 15.80 2.59
C LEU A 18 -10.29 14.75 2.24
N LEU A 19 -9.43 15.02 1.26
CA LEU A 19 -8.34 14.10 0.88
C LEU A 19 -7.35 13.88 2.03
N PHE A 20 -7.02 14.92 2.81
CA PHE A 20 -6.14 14.81 3.96
C PHE A 20 -6.71 13.87 5.03
N LEU A 21 -8.01 13.97 5.32
CA LEU A 21 -8.68 13.08 6.28
C LEU A 21 -8.78 11.64 5.76
N LEU A 22 -8.99 11.47 4.46
CA LEU A 22 -9.08 10.14 3.83
C LEU A 22 -7.71 9.54 3.47
N GLN A 23 -6.60 10.28 3.64
CA GLN A 23 -5.28 9.83 3.18
C GLN A 23 -4.86 8.48 3.78
N SER A 24 -5.23 8.23 5.04
CA SER A 24 -4.92 6.97 5.75
C SER A 24 -5.60 5.75 5.11
N SER A 25 -6.76 5.97 4.45
CA SER A 25 -7.51 4.92 3.77
C SER A 25 -7.09 4.73 2.29
N TYR A 26 -6.25 5.61 1.75
CA TYR A 26 -5.68 5.46 0.41
C TYR A 26 -4.41 4.59 0.44
N ILE A 27 -4.50 3.43 1.08
CA ILE A 27 -3.50 2.38 0.88
C ILE A 27 -3.69 1.92 -0.56
N TYR A 28 -2.72 2.24 -1.42
CA TYR A 28 -2.67 1.71 -2.76
C TYR A 28 -2.48 0.19 -2.66
N TYR A 29 -3.55 -0.56 -2.91
CA TYR A 29 -3.49 -2.00 -3.11
C TYR A 29 -3.26 -2.24 -4.61
N PRO A 30 -2.02 -2.51 -5.06
CA PRO A 30 -1.73 -2.75 -6.48
C PRO A 30 -2.55 -3.91 -7.07
N VAL A 31 -3.00 -4.85 -6.22
CA VAL A 31 -3.87 -5.95 -6.60
C VAL A 31 -4.62 -6.47 -5.35
N LYS A 32 -5.92 -6.73 -5.49
CA LYS A 32 -6.79 -7.22 -4.40
C LYS A 32 -6.63 -8.73 -4.16
N GLU A 33 -6.11 -9.44 -5.15
CA GLU A 33 -5.84 -10.87 -5.15
C GLU A 33 -4.33 -11.08 -5.33
N MET A 34 -3.77 -12.12 -4.72
CA MET A 34 -2.34 -12.42 -4.82
C MET A 34 -2.04 -13.02 -6.20
N VAL A 35 -1.79 -12.17 -7.21
CA VAL A 35 -1.66 -12.59 -8.62
C VAL A 35 -0.23 -13.04 -8.98
N THR A 36 0.75 -12.73 -8.13
CA THR A 36 2.15 -13.09 -8.37
C THR A 36 2.67 -13.90 -7.20
N THR A 37 3.41 -14.98 -7.47
CA THR A 37 4.17 -15.75 -6.48
C THR A 37 5.57 -16.02 -7.06
N PRO A 38 6.61 -16.25 -6.23
CA PRO A 38 7.94 -16.57 -6.74
C PRO A 38 7.97 -17.84 -7.62
N ALA A 39 6.98 -18.73 -7.47
CA ALA A 39 6.78 -19.87 -8.37
C ALA A 39 6.54 -19.48 -9.84
N LEU A 40 6.06 -18.27 -10.14
CA LEU A 40 5.89 -17.82 -11.53
C LEU A 40 7.21 -17.73 -12.31
N ILE A 41 8.33 -17.61 -11.59
CA ILE A 41 9.68 -17.61 -12.16
C ILE A 41 10.50 -18.83 -11.71
N ASP A 42 9.82 -19.91 -11.29
CA ASP A 42 10.41 -21.19 -10.85
C ASP A 42 11.37 -21.04 -9.65
N LEU A 43 11.12 -20.06 -8.78
CA LEU A 43 11.91 -19.83 -7.58
C LEU A 43 11.35 -20.66 -6.42
N GLU A 44 12.22 -21.35 -5.68
CA GLU A 44 11.86 -21.94 -4.40
C GLU A 44 11.57 -20.84 -3.37
N PHE A 45 10.46 -20.98 -2.65
CA PHE A 45 10.08 -20.07 -1.58
C PHE A 45 9.27 -20.79 -0.50
N GLU A 46 9.33 -20.26 0.71
CA GLU A 46 8.52 -20.68 1.85
C GLU A 46 7.54 -19.57 2.21
N GLU A 47 6.26 -19.91 2.42
CA GLU A 47 5.28 -18.97 2.91
C GLU A 47 5.50 -18.72 4.40
N VAL A 48 5.69 -17.46 4.79
CA VAL A 48 5.92 -17.06 6.17
C VAL A 48 4.84 -16.10 6.64
N GLN A 49 4.37 -16.33 7.86
CA GLN A 49 3.46 -15.43 8.57
C GLN A 49 4.23 -14.78 9.72
N LEU A 50 4.46 -13.48 9.60
CA LEU A 50 5.13 -12.69 10.61
C LEU A 50 4.06 -11.98 11.44
N ASN A 51 4.10 -12.17 12.76
CA ASN A 51 3.21 -11.50 13.70
C ASN A 51 3.99 -10.49 14.55
N PRO A 52 4.35 -9.31 14.01
CA PRO A 52 4.90 -8.24 14.82
C PRO A 52 3.81 -7.71 15.76
N ALA A 53 3.79 -8.23 17.00
CA ALA A 53 2.94 -7.80 18.10
C ALA A 53 1.42 -7.76 17.80
N ALA A 54 0.74 -8.87 18.11
CA ALA A 54 -0.68 -9.03 18.49
C ALA A 54 -1.84 -8.39 17.66
N SER A 55 -1.61 -7.53 16.68
CA SER A 55 -2.70 -6.96 15.86
C SER A 55 -2.53 -7.12 14.36
N ASP A 56 -1.31 -7.36 13.87
CA ASP A 56 -1.04 -7.38 12.45
C ASP A 56 -0.30 -8.67 12.04
N THR A 57 -0.98 -9.51 11.26
CA THR A 57 -0.37 -10.65 10.58
C THR A 57 0.12 -10.20 9.22
N ILE A 58 1.45 -10.18 9.05
CA ILE A 58 2.11 -9.88 7.79
C ILE A 58 2.38 -11.20 7.08
N PHE A 59 1.83 -11.36 5.88
CA PHE A 59 2.12 -12.47 4.99
C PHE A 59 3.28 -12.12 4.06
N GLY A 60 4.22 -13.03 3.89
CA GLY A 60 5.34 -12.86 2.97
C GLY A 60 5.91 -14.19 2.48
N TRP A 61 6.90 -14.09 1.59
CA TRP A 61 7.65 -15.24 1.09
C TRP A 61 9.11 -15.14 1.53
N TYR A 62 9.61 -16.21 2.12
CA TYR A 62 11.02 -16.40 2.37
C TYR A 62 11.63 -17.15 1.18
N VAL A 63 12.54 -16.51 0.46
CA VAL A 63 13.27 -17.13 -0.64
C VAL A 63 14.65 -17.56 -0.11
N PRO A 64 14.92 -18.87 0.05
CA PRO A 64 16.22 -19.34 0.49
C PRO A 64 17.28 -19.08 -0.58
N HIS A 65 18.35 -18.38 -0.23
CA HIS A 65 19.52 -18.21 -1.10
C HIS A 65 20.81 -18.18 -0.27
N LEU A 66 21.86 -18.85 -0.75
CA LEU A 66 23.15 -18.96 -0.05
C LEU A 66 23.87 -17.62 0.15
N SER A 67 23.50 -16.61 -0.64
CA SER A 67 24.04 -15.25 -0.55
C SER A 67 22.93 -14.25 -0.81
N THR A 68 22.15 -13.94 0.22
CA THR A 68 21.06 -12.96 0.13
C THR A 68 21.64 -11.58 -0.15
N ARG A 69 21.25 -10.97 -1.28
CA ARG A 69 21.50 -9.56 -1.58
C ARG A 69 20.15 -8.88 -1.75
N ALA A 70 19.85 -7.91 -0.90
CA ALA A 70 18.80 -6.96 -1.16
C ALA A 70 19.42 -5.83 -2.00
N THR A 71 18.97 -5.67 -3.24
CA THR A 71 19.27 -4.51 -4.09
C THR A 71 18.07 -3.58 -4.13
#